data_AF-A0A968Y9S5-F1
#
_entry.id   AF-A0A968Y9S5-F1
#
_cell.length_a   1.000
_cell.length_b   1.000
_cell.length_c   1.000
_cell.angle_alpha   90.00
_cell.angle_beta   90.00
_cell.angle_gamma   90.00
#
_symmetry.space_group_name_H-M   'P 1'
#
loop_
_entity.id
_entity.type
_entity.pdbx_description
1 polymer ?
#
loop_
_entity_poly.entity_id
_entity_poly.type
_entity_poly.pdbx_seq_one_letter_code
_entity_poly.pdbx_strand_id
1 'polypeptide(L)'
;MFNATAILIDSFVKELIAGYHRTYGKYKPDYPEIIAWAGTMALENIANCDALYHNVEHTMLVALVGQEILRGKHIREGGVSPEDWLHYIISLLCHDIGYVKGVCRQDQEAVGLYATGIDGGMVSVPIGATSASLTPYHVDRGKLVIDERFGGHKLIDAEQIKRNIELTRFPVPASETHQDRHNYSGLARAADLIGQ
;
A
#
# COMPACT_ATOMS: atom_id res chain seq x y z
N MET A 1 -6.93 -4.35 -27.63
CA MET A 1 -7.52 -5.28 -26.66
C MET A 1 -8.03 -4.44 -25.50
N PHE A 2 -9.26 -4.64 -25.04
CA PHE A 2 -9.83 -3.86 -23.93
C PHE A 2 -9.23 -4.35 -22.60
N ASN A 3 -8.66 -3.44 -21.81
CA ASN A 3 -8.12 -3.72 -20.48
C ASN A 3 -8.90 -2.89 -19.45
N ALA A 4 -9.89 -3.53 -18.80
CA ALA A 4 -10.74 -2.88 -17.80
C ALA A 4 -9.92 -2.37 -16.60
N THR A 5 -8.94 -3.15 -16.16
CA THR A 5 -8.08 -2.81 -15.02
C THR A 5 -7.31 -1.52 -15.26
N ALA A 6 -6.74 -1.32 -16.45
CA ALA A 6 -6.05 -0.09 -16.81
C ALA A 6 -6.98 1.13 -16.74
N ILE A 7 -8.23 1.01 -17.22
CA ILE A 7 -9.22 2.09 -17.16
C ILE A 7 -9.57 2.44 -15.71
N LEU A 8 -9.71 1.43 -14.84
CA LEU A 8 -9.98 1.64 -13.42
C LEU A 8 -8.82 2.35 -12.73
N ILE A 9 -7.58 1.89 -12.96
CA ILE A 9 -6.36 2.51 -12.42
C ILE A 9 -6.26 3.97 -12.86
N ASP A 10 -6.44 4.26 -14.15
CA ASP A 10 -6.37 5.63 -14.69
C ASP A 10 -7.43 6.55 -14.09
N SER A 11 -8.64 6.04 -13.85
CA SER A 11 -9.70 6.81 -13.22
C SER A 11 -9.41 7.06 -11.74
N PHE A 12 -8.92 6.06 -11.02
CA PHE A 12 -8.62 6.14 -9.60
C PHE A 12 -7.45 7.07 -9.29
N VAL A 13 -6.39 7.03 -10.10
CA VAL A 13 -5.24 7.93 -9.94
C VAL A 13 -5.66 9.40 -10.03
N LYS A 14 -6.64 9.72 -10.89
CA LYS A 14 -7.21 11.09 -10.96
C LYS A 14 -7.91 11.50 -9.66
N GLU A 15 -8.58 10.56 -8.98
CA GLU A 15 -9.21 10.82 -7.68
C GLU A 15 -8.18 11.08 -6.57
N LEU A 16 -7.03 10.41 -6.61
CA LEU A 16 -5.92 10.68 -5.66
C LEU A 16 -5.33 12.08 -5.88
N ILE A 17 -5.08 12.44 -7.14
CA ILE A 17 -4.60 13.78 -7.52
C ILE A 17 -5.61 14.86 -7.10
N ALA A 18 -6.90 14.64 -7.40
CA ALA A 18 -7.97 15.56 -7.03
C ALA A 18 -8.07 15.73 -5.52
N GLY A 19 -7.95 14.64 -4.74
CA GLY A 19 -7.92 14.66 -3.28
C GLY A 19 -6.78 15.51 -2.72
N TYR A 20 -5.58 15.38 -3.27
CA TYR A 20 -4.44 16.22 -2.90
C TYR A 20 -4.71 17.70 -3.20
N HIS A 21 -5.12 18.02 -4.44
CA HIS A 21 -5.37 19.42 -4.83
C HIS A 21 -6.50 20.06 -4.04
N ARG A 22 -7.52 19.30 -3.68
CA ARG A 22 -8.61 19.78 -2.82
C ARG A 22 -8.12 20.16 -1.43
N THR A 23 -7.10 19.49 -0.91
CA THR A 23 -6.55 19.72 0.44
C THR A 23 -5.48 20.81 0.44
N TYR A 24 -4.55 20.79 -0.52
CA TYR A 24 -3.34 21.64 -0.50
C TYR A 24 -3.23 22.62 -1.66
N GLY A 25 -4.18 22.61 -2.61
CA GLY A 25 -4.10 23.40 -3.83
C GLY A 25 -2.85 23.04 -4.65
N LYS A 26 -1.99 24.03 -4.91
CA LYS A 26 -0.74 23.89 -5.68
C LYS A 26 0.52 23.78 -4.79
N TYR A 27 0.37 23.69 -3.47
CA TYR A 27 1.53 23.55 -2.59
C TYR A 27 2.22 22.20 -2.83
N LYS A 28 3.55 22.20 -2.97
CA LYS A 28 4.36 21.03 -3.37
C LYS A 28 3.81 20.36 -4.65
N PRO A 29 3.89 21.04 -5.80
CA PRO A 29 3.19 20.63 -7.03
C PRO A 29 3.65 19.29 -7.62
N ASP A 30 4.83 18.79 -7.21
CA ASP A 30 5.35 17.51 -7.68
C ASP A 30 4.68 16.30 -6.97
N TYR A 31 4.08 16.50 -5.79
CA TYR A 31 3.58 15.39 -4.96
C TYR A 31 2.38 14.65 -5.56
N PRO A 32 1.37 15.30 -6.18
CA PRO A 32 0.31 14.60 -6.90
C PRO A 32 0.84 13.65 -7.98
N GLU A 33 1.86 14.07 -8.71
CA GLU A 33 2.46 13.25 -9.78
C GLU A 33 3.25 12.06 -9.21
N ILE A 34 3.93 12.25 -8.08
CA ILE A 34 4.59 11.15 -7.36
C ILE A 34 3.56 10.15 -6.84
N ILE A 35 2.44 10.64 -6.27
CA ILE A 35 1.32 9.79 -5.83
C ILE A 35 0.73 9.02 -7.01
N ALA A 36 0.53 9.70 -8.14
CA ALA A 36 0.00 9.08 -9.36
C ALA A 36 0.90 7.95 -9.85
N TRP A 37 2.21 8.22 -9.97
CA TRP A 37 3.19 7.22 -10.35
C TRP A 37 3.25 6.04 -9.37
N ALA A 38 3.26 6.31 -8.05
CA ALA A 38 3.27 5.26 -7.05
C ALA A 38 1.98 4.42 -7.07
N GLY A 39 0.83 5.06 -7.31
CA GLY A 39 -0.47 4.40 -7.45
C GLY A 39 -0.54 3.49 -8.66
N THR A 40 -0.12 3.98 -9.84
CA THR A 40 -0.02 3.15 -11.04
C THR A 40 0.92 1.97 -10.80
N MET A 41 2.12 2.21 -10.27
CA MET A 41 3.10 1.15 -9.99
C MET A 41 2.54 0.08 -9.06
N ALA A 42 1.93 0.48 -7.94
CA ALA A 42 1.37 -0.47 -6.98
C ALA A 42 0.21 -1.28 -7.59
N LEU A 43 -0.74 -0.62 -8.24
CA LEU A 43 -1.92 -1.27 -8.79
C LEU A 43 -1.63 -2.15 -10.01
N GLU A 44 -0.65 -1.79 -10.85
CA GLU A 44 -0.20 -2.65 -11.93
C GLU A 44 0.47 -3.93 -11.41
N ASN A 45 1.20 -3.87 -10.29
CA ASN A 45 1.72 -5.07 -9.63
C ASN A 45 0.58 -5.90 -9.02
N ILE A 46 -0.33 -5.25 -8.29
CA ILE A 46 -1.48 -5.90 -7.65
C ILE A 46 -2.45 -6.51 -8.67
N ALA A 47 -2.51 -5.99 -9.90
CA ALA A 47 -3.27 -6.60 -10.99
C ALA A 47 -2.80 -8.01 -11.36
N ASN A 48 -1.56 -8.38 -11.01
CA ASN A 48 -1.03 -9.74 -11.18
C ASN A 48 -1.29 -10.65 -9.96
N CYS A 49 -1.92 -10.13 -8.90
CA CYS A 49 -2.30 -10.90 -7.73
C CYS A 49 -3.50 -11.81 -8.05
N ASP A 50 -3.38 -13.11 -7.76
CA ASP A 50 -4.46 -14.09 -7.88
C ASP A 50 -5.14 -14.39 -6.53
N ALA A 51 -4.99 -13.51 -5.53
CA ALA A 51 -5.85 -13.50 -4.35
C ALA A 51 -7.21 -12.90 -4.72
N LEU A 52 -8.31 -13.61 -4.40
CA LEU A 52 -9.65 -13.21 -4.84
C LEU A 52 -10.10 -11.87 -4.25
N TYR A 53 -9.74 -11.61 -2.99
CA TYR A 53 -10.18 -10.44 -2.23
C TYR A 53 -9.12 -9.32 -2.22
N HIS A 54 -7.87 -9.64 -1.86
CA HIS A 54 -6.73 -8.72 -1.80
C HIS A 54 -6.22 -8.34 -3.21
N ASN A 55 -7.02 -7.54 -3.92
CA ASN A 55 -6.89 -7.23 -5.33
C ASN A 55 -6.87 -5.70 -5.58
N VAL A 56 -6.91 -5.31 -6.86
CA VAL A 56 -6.87 -3.90 -7.30
C VAL A 56 -8.04 -3.09 -6.71
N GLU A 57 -9.26 -3.62 -6.75
CA GLU A 57 -10.46 -2.92 -6.28
C GLU A 57 -10.41 -2.70 -4.77
N HIS A 58 -10.02 -3.73 -4.00
CA HIS A 58 -9.82 -3.60 -2.56
C HIS A 58 -8.79 -2.51 -2.23
N THR A 59 -7.63 -2.53 -2.90
CA THR A 59 -6.59 -1.51 -2.68
C THR A 59 -7.08 -0.10 -3.01
N MET A 60 -7.87 0.05 -4.07
CA MET A 60 -8.49 1.33 -4.44
C MET A 60 -9.47 1.81 -3.35
N LEU A 61 -10.31 0.94 -2.82
CA LEU A 61 -11.25 1.27 -1.75
C LEU A 61 -10.53 1.72 -0.48
N VAL A 62 -9.53 0.95 -0.02
CA VAL A 62 -8.70 1.28 1.15
C VAL A 62 -8.03 2.64 0.98
N ALA A 63 -7.45 2.91 -0.20
CA ALA A 63 -6.79 4.19 -0.47
C ALA A 63 -7.76 5.39 -0.48
N LEU A 64 -8.96 5.26 -1.07
CA LEU A 64 -9.97 6.34 -1.07
C LEU A 64 -10.55 6.60 0.32
N VAL A 65 -10.82 5.53 1.08
CA VAL A 65 -11.27 5.66 2.48
C VAL A 65 -10.19 6.37 3.30
N GLY A 66 -8.95 5.92 3.19
CA GLY A 66 -7.84 6.53 3.92
C GLY A 66 -7.59 7.99 3.52
N GLN A 67 -7.74 8.32 2.24
CA GLN A 67 -7.67 9.70 1.77
C GLN A 67 -8.70 10.60 2.48
N GLU A 68 -9.95 10.16 2.61
CA GLU A 68 -10.97 10.94 3.33
C GLU A 68 -10.76 10.95 4.85
N ILE A 69 -10.24 9.87 5.44
CA ILE A 69 -9.81 9.85 6.85
C ILE A 69 -8.75 10.93 7.09
N LEU A 70 -7.71 10.96 6.25
CA LEU A 70 -6.60 11.88 6.41
C LEU A 70 -7.03 13.33 6.18
N ARG A 71 -7.89 13.57 5.19
CA ARG A 71 -8.54 14.87 4.97
C ARG A 71 -9.38 15.29 6.17
N GLY A 72 -10.16 14.38 6.75
CA GLY A 72 -10.94 14.61 7.96
C GLY A 72 -10.08 15.00 9.15
N LYS A 73 -8.96 14.30 9.36
CA LYS A 73 -7.96 14.65 10.39
C LYS A 73 -7.42 16.06 10.15
N HIS A 74 -7.00 16.39 8.93
CA HIS A 74 -6.47 17.72 8.62
C HIS A 74 -7.50 18.83 8.88
N ILE A 75 -8.77 18.63 8.52
CA ILE A 75 -9.84 19.61 8.76
C ILE A 75 -10.12 19.76 10.26
N ARG A 76 -10.16 18.66 11.01
CA ARG A 76 -10.56 18.66 12.42
C ARG A 76 -9.44 19.10 13.35
N GLU A 77 -8.22 18.65 13.09
CA GLU A 77 -7.07 18.76 13.99
C GLU A 77 -5.93 19.60 13.41
N GLY A 78 -5.90 19.82 12.09
CA GLY A 78 -4.78 20.45 11.40
C GLY A 78 -3.55 19.55 11.32
N GLY A 79 -2.42 20.14 10.93
CA GLY A 79 -1.10 19.53 11.09
C GLY A 79 -0.70 18.44 10.10
N VAL A 80 -1.61 17.90 9.29
CA VAL A 80 -1.22 16.96 8.22
C VAL A 80 -0.47 17.71 7.11
N SER A 81 0.84 17.49 7.01
CA SER A 81 1.68 18.08 5.97
C SER A 81 1.50 17.38 4.61
N PRO A 82 1.88 18.01 3.48
CA PRO A 82 1.96 17.32 2.20
C PRO A 82 2.85 16.08 2.22
N GLU A 83 3.93 16.11 2.99
CA GLU A 83 4.81 14.96 3.19
C GLU A 83 4.06 13.84 3.90
N ASP A 84 3.33 14.12 4.97
CA ASP A 84 2.51 13.10 5.65
C ASP A 84 1.49 12.49 4.68
N TRP A 85 0.83 13.33 3.88
CA TRP A 85 -0.13 12.88 2.87
C TRP A 85 0.51 11.97 1.82
N LEU A 86 1.66 12.36 1.27
CA LEU A 86 2.41 11.58 0.29
C LEU A 86 2.73 10.18 0.84
N HIS A 87 3.37 10.10 2.00
CA HIS A 87 3.78 8.82 2.56
C HIS A 87 2.57 7.98 2.98
N TYR A 88 1.53 8.60 3.52
CA TYR A 88 0.32 7.90 3.94
C TYR A 88 -0.41 7.28 2.74
N ILE A 89 -0.62 8.02 1.65
CA ILE A 89 -1.26 7.48 0.45
C ILE A 89 -0.42 6.35 -0.17
N ILE A 90 0.90 6.50 -0.26
CA ILE A 90 1.78 5.42 -0.74
C ILE A 90 1.67 4.18 0.16
N SER A 91 1.53 4.36 1.48
CA SER A 91 1.35 3.26 2.42
C SER A 91 0.08 2.47 2.13
N LEU A 92 -1.04 3.15 1.89
CA LEU A 92 -2.31 2.50 1.56
C LEU A 92 -2.24 1.79 0.20
N LEU A 93 -1.60 2.41 -0.79
CA LEU A 93 -1.43 1.79 -2.10
C LEU A 93 -0.58 0.51 -2.05
N CYS A 94 0.34 0.42 -1.10
CA CYS A 94 1.27 -0.70 -0.98
C CYS A 94 0.94 -1.67 0.16
N HIS A 95 -0.14 -1.48 0.93
CA HIS A 95 -0.40 -2.29 2.14
C HIS A 95 -0.50 -3.80 1.83
N ASP A 96 -1.12 -4.12 0.69
CA ASP A 96 -1.32 -5.50 0.22
C ASP A 96 -0.36 -5.92 -0.90
N ILE A 97 0.62 -5.09 -1.27
CA ILE A 97 1.53 -5.41 -2.39
C ILE A 97 2.32 -6.69 -2.17
N GLY A 98 2.56 -7.06 -0.90
CA GLY A 98 3.27 -8.27 -0.53
C GLY A 98 2.51 -9.57 -0.80
N TYR A 99 1.23 -9.52 -1.17
CA TYR A 99 0.51 -10.69 -1.69
C TYR A 99 1.00 -11.11 -3.08
N VAL A 100 1.49 -10.16 -3.88
CA VAL A 100 1.85 -10.42 -5.28
C VAL A 100 3.03 -11.40 -5.36
N LYS A 101 2.84 -12.52 -6.06
CA LYS A 101 3.92 -13.44 -6.43
C LYS A 101 4.85 -12.78 -7.47
N GLY A 102 6.16 -12.85 -7.28
CA GLY A 102 7.14 -12.27 -8.21
C GLY A 102 7.48 -10.79 -7.95
N VAL A 103 6.88 -10.17 -6.92
CA VAL A 103 7.06 -8.75 -6.64
C VAL A 103 8.38 -8.42 -5.95
N CYS A 104 8.88 -9.34 -5.11
CA CYS A 104 10.16 -9.19 -4.42
C CYS A 104 11.30 -9.70 -5.32
N ARG A 105 12.46 -9.04 -5.31
CA ARG A 105 13.60 -9.43 -6.18
C ARG A 105 14.08 -10.87 -5.98
N GLN A 106 13.87 -11.43 -4.78
CA GLN A 106 14.28 -12.78 -4.42
C GLN A 106 13.27 -13.87 -4.81
N ASP A 107 12.06 -13.51 -5.25
CA ASP A 107 11.04 -14.47 -5.65
C ASP A 107 11.52 -15.31 -6.86
N GLN A 108 11.27 -16.62 -6.79
CA GLN A 108 11.62 -17.60 -7.81
C GLN A 108 10.35 -18.33 -8.25
N GLU A 109 9.55 -17.67 -9.08
CA GLU A 109 8.24 -18.15 -9.52
C GLU A 109 8.30 -19.53 -10.19
N ALA A 110 9.34 -19.80 -10.97
CA ALA A 110 9.51 -21.05 -11.70
C ALA A 110 9.57 -22.31 -10.81
N VAL A 111 9.95 -22.15 -9.53
CA VAL A 111 10.04 -23.24 -8.54
C VAL A 111 9.09 -23.03 -7.36
N GLY A 112 8.22 -22.02 -7.41
CA GLY A 112 7.25 -21.73 -6.36
C GLY A 112 7.87 -21.34 -5.03
N LEU A 113 9.01 -20.62 -5.04
CA LEU A 113 9.72 -20.19 -3.85
C LEU A 113 9.71 -18.66 -3.72
N TYR A 114 9.19 -18.14 -2.62
CA TYR A 114 8.89 -16.72 -2.46
C TYR A 114 9.54 -16.16 -1.20
N ALA A 115 10.04 -14.93 -1.23
CA ALA A 115 10.64 -14.29 -0.07
C ALA A 115 9.61 -14.10 1.06
N THR A 116 9.99 -14.30 2.31
CA THR A 116 9.10 -13.99 3.44
C THR A 116 9.17 -12.51 3.84
N GLY A 117 10.23 -11.81 3.42
CA GLY A 117 10.56 -10.47 3.93
C GLY A 117 11.18 -10.48 5.34
N ILE A 118 11.40 -11.65 5.93
CA ILE A 118 11.92 -11.83 7.29
C ILE A 118 13.28 -12.50 7.21
N ASP A 119 14.34 -11.79 7.59
CA ASP A 119 15.71 -12.31 7.72
C ASP A 119 16.22 -13.12 6.50
N GLY A 120 15.81 -12.72 5.29
CA GLY A 120 16.17 -13.42 4.04
C GLY A 120 15.52 -14.80 3.87
N GLY A 121 14.51 -15.11 4.68
CA GLY A 121 13.74 -16.34 4.61
C GLY A 121 12.94 -16.47 3.32
N MET A 122 12.64 -17.71 2.96
CA MET A 122 11.84 -18.07 1.79
C MET A 122 10.74 -19.07 2.20
N VAL A 123 9.61 -19.03 1.51
CA VAL A 123 8.48 -19.96 1.69
C VAL A 123 8.15 -20.63 0.36
N SER A 124 7.91 -21.94 0.40
CA SER A 124 7.38 -22.66 -0.76
C SER A 124 5.86 -22.52 -0.82
N VAL A 125 5.35 -22.08 -1.97
CA VAL A 125 3.92 -22.05 -2.27
C VAL A 125 3.65 -23.06 -3.39
N PRO A 126 2.78 -24.06 -3.16
CA PRO A 126 2.49 -25.09 -4.17
C PRO A 126 1.99 -24.51 -5.48
N ILE A 127 2.34 -25.15 -6.60
CA ILE A 127 1.81 -24.79 -7.91
C ILE A 127 0.29 -24.91 -7.89
N GLY A 128 -0.40 -23.87 -8.37
CA GLY A 128 -1.86 -23.76 -8.35
C GLY A 128 -2.43 -23.15 -7.06
N ALA A 129 -1.62 -22.94 -6.02
CA ALA A 129 -2.05 -22.17 -4.86
C ALA A 129 -2.06 -20.66 -5.19
N THR A 130 -3.06 -19.97 -4.66
CA THR A 130 -3.24 -18.54 -4.87
C THR A 130 -2.30 -17.73 -3.99
N SER A 131 -2.15 -16.45 -4.32
CA SER A 131 -1.41 -15.44 -3.57
C SER A 131 -1.89 -15.32 -2.12
N ALA A 132 -3.12 -15.73 -1.80
CA ALA A 132 -3.61 -15.82 -0.42
C ALA A 132 -2.74 -16.71 0.48
N SER A 133 -1.96 -17.64 -0.10
CA SER A 133 -0.97 -18.44 0.64
C SER A 133 0.12 -17.59 1.31
N LEU A 134 0.30 -16.35 0.86
CA LEU A 134 1.27 -15.39 1.37
C LEU A 134 0.71 -14.47 2.47
N THR A 135 -0.55 -14.63 2.90
CA THR A 135 -1.13 -13.86 4.03
C THR A 135 -0.22 -13.79 5.25
N PRO A 136 0.44 -14.86 5.72
CA PRO A 136 1.31 -14.76 6.90
C PRO A 136 2.52 -13.82 6.73
N TYR A 137 2.88 -13.50 5.49
CA TYR A 137 4.09 -12.75 5.14
C TYR A 137 3.81 -11.44 4.40
N HIS A 138 2.55 -11.14 4.03
CA HIS A 138 2.25 -10.03 3.12
C HIS A 138 2.77 -8.67 3.62
N VAL A 139 2.69 -8.36 4.92
CA VAL A 139 3.24 -7.11 5.47
C VAL A 139 4.77 -7.07 5.39
N ASP A 140 5.46 -8.15 5.79
CA ASP A 140 6.92 -8.20 5.75
C ASP A 140 7.45 -8.21 4.30
N ARG A 141 6.77 -8.93 3.40
CA ARG A 141 7.00 -8.85 1.95
C ARG A 141 6.75 -7.44 1.42
N GLY A 142 5.66 -6.80 1.82
CA GLY A 142 5.34 -5.43 1.44
C GLY A 142 6.45 -4.47 1.85
N LYS A 143 6.95 -4.57 3.09
CA LYS A 143 8.10 -3.79 3.56
C LYS A 143 9.37 -4.02 2.74
N LEU A 144 9.65 -5.28 2.36
CA LEU A 144 10.76 -5.60 1.49
C LEU A 144 10.61 -4.91 0.12
N VAL A 145 9.40 -4.90 -0.47
CA VAL A 145 9.13 -4.16 -1.71
C VAL A 145 9.36 -2.66 -1.54
N ILE A 146 8.93 -2.07 -0.41
CA ILE A 146 9.17 -0.65 -0.13
C ILE A 146 10.67 -0.34 -0.10
N ASP A 147 11.49 -1.18 0.53
CA ASP A 147 12.95 -1.01 0.53
C ASP A 147 13.54 -1.17 -0.88
N GLU A 148 13.08 -2.15 -1.64
CA GLU A 148 13.56 -2.42 -3.00
C GLU A 148 13.19 -1.33 -4.01
N ARG A 149 12.07 -0.62 -3.81
CA ARG A 149 11.54 0.40 -4.72
C ARG A 149 11.90 1.82 -4.30
N PHE A 150 11.85 2.11 -3.01
CA PHE A 150 11.96 3.47 -2.46
C PHE A 150 13.16 3.66 -1.53
N GLY A 151 13.96 2.61 -1.26
CA GLY A 151 15.15 2.71 -0.43
C GLY A 151 16.11 3.80 -0.91
N GLY A 152 16.42 4.76 -0.03
CA GLY A 152 17.31 5.89 -0.35
C GLY A 152 16.70 6.96 -1.27
N HIS A 153 15.39 6.92 -1.53
CA HIS A 153 14.73 7.95 -2.32
C HIS A 153 14.69 9.30 -1.60
N LYS A 154 14.92 10.41 -2.32
CA LYS A 154 15.06 11.75 -1.71
C LYS A 154 13.77 12.34 -1.17
N LEU A 155 12.64 12.00 -1.78
CA LEU A 155 11.32 12.56 -1.45
C LEU A 155 10.39 11.55 -0.77
N ILE A 156 10.78 10.27 -0.74
CA ILE A 156 9.96 9.18 -0.23
C ILE A 156 10.75 8.51 0.90
N ASP A 157 10.28 8.69 2.12
CA ASP A 157 10.75 8.02 3.32
C ASP A 157 10.15 6.61 3.39
N ALA A 158 10.97 5.64 2.97
CA ALA A 158 10.65 4.21 3.04
C ALA A 158 10.34 3.76 4.48
N GLU A 159 11.03 4.28 5.49
CA GLU A 159 10.80 3.89 6.89
C GLU A 159 9.43 4.36 7.38
N GLN A 160 8.99 5.55 6.98
CA GLN A 160 7.64 6.03 7.29
C GLN A 160 6.57 5.15 6.67
N ILE A 161 6.75 4.73 5.43
CA ILE A 161 5.81 3.83 4.75
C ILE A 161 5.78 2.46 5.44
N LYS A 162 6.95 1.88 5.74
CA LYS A 162 7.06 0.60 6.46
C LYS A 162 6.40 0.65 7.84
N ARG A 163 6.51 1.77 8.56
CA ARG A 163 5.81 1.98 9.84
C ARG A 163 4.29 2.02 9.67
N ASN A 164 3.79 2.60 8.59
CA ASN A 164 2.35 2.69 8.35
C ASN A 164 1.74 1.32 8.01
N ILE A 165 2.37 0.58 7.08
CA ILE A 165 1.89 -0.75 6.66
C ILE A 165 2.02 -1.82 7.76
N GLU A 166 2.87 -1.61 8.77
CA GLU A 166 3.02 -2.55 9.88
C GLU A 166 1.71 -2.86 10.60
N LEU A 167 0.80 -1.89 10.71
CA LEU A 167 -0.46 -2.08 11.43
C LEU A 167 -1.58 -2.67 10.57
N THR A 168 -1.33 -2.99 9.29
CA THR A 168 -2.30 -3.68 8.41
C THR A 168 -2.16 -5.20 8.44
N ARG A 169 -1.40 -5.75 9.41
CA ARG A 169 -1.29 -7.20 9.60
C ARG A 169 -2.65 -7.83 9.90
N PHE A 170 -2.91 -8.95 9.25
CA PHE A 170 -4.09 -9.78 9.50
C PHE A 170 -3.71 -11.24 9.81
N PRO A 171 -4.31 -11.87 10.84
CA PRO A 171 -5.20 -11.27 11.84
C PRO A 171 -4.47 -10.23 12.70
N VAL A 172 -5.17 -9.20 13.17
CA VAL A 172 -4.58 -8.07 13.91
C VAL A 172 -3.89 -8.58 15.19
N PRO A 173 -2.57 -8.41 15.34
CA PRO A 173 -1.86 -8.79 16.56
C PRO A 173 -2.40 -8.11 17.82
N ALA A 174 -2.42 -8.83 18.94
CA ALA A 174 -2.95 -8.33 20.22
C ALA A 174 -2.06 -7.28 20.94
N SER A 175 -0.90 -6.94 20.39
CA SER A 175 0.08 -6.06 21.04
C SER A 175 -0.41 -4.61 21.23
N GLU A 176 0.10 -3.91 22.25
CA GLU A 176 -0.30 -2.53 22.56
C GLU A 176 -0.02 -1.53 21.44
N THR A 177 1.03 -1.73 20.64
CA THR A 177 1.32 -0.89 19.46
C THR A 177 0.19 -0.93 18.44
N HIS A 178 -0.55 -2.04 18.40
CA HIS A 178 -1.73 -2.21 17.57
C HIS A 178 -2.99 -1.67 18.26
N GLN A 179 -2.90 -0.90 19.34
CA GLN A 179 -4.03 -0.15 19.90
C GLN A 179 -3.96 1.34 19.57
N ASP A 180 -2.92 1.78 18.86
CA ASP A 180 -2.81 3.16 18.40
C ASP A 180 -3.92 3.51 17.40
N ARG A 181 -4.55 4.67 17.63
CA ARG A 181 -5.68 5.22 16.87
C ARG A 181 -5.43 6.62 16.34
N HIS A 182 -4.29 7.23 16.68
CA HIS A 182 -4.05 8.65 16.43
C HIS A 182 -2.92 8.89 15.42
N ASN A 183 -1.94 8.00 15.38
CA ASN A 183 -0.85 8.07 14.42
C ASN A 183 -1.25 7.51 13.05
N TYR A 184 -0.47 7.86 12.03
CA TYR A 184 -0.74 7.48 10.64
C TYR A 184 -0.82 5.97 10.43
N SER A 185 -0.02 5.15 11.12
CA SER A 185 -0.17 3.69 11.08
C SER A 185 -1.55 3.22 11.58
N GLY A 186 -2.07 3.82 12.65
CA GLY A 186 -3.37 3.49 13.21
C GLY A 186 -4.52 3.88 12.26
N LEU A 187 -4.36 5.01 11.57
CA LEU A 187 -5.30 5.45 10.53
C LEU A 187 -5.22 4.58 9.28
N ALA A 188 -4.02 4.11 8.90
CA ALA A 188 -3.85 3.22 7.76
C ALA A 188 -4.58 1.89 7.99
N ARG A 189 -4.46 1.33 9.19
CA ARG A 189 -5.26 0.18 9.60
C ARG A 189 -6.77 0.47 9.61
N ALA A 190 -7.18 1.65 10.08
CA ALA A 190 -8.59 2.01 10.06
C ALA A 190 -9.13 2.07 8.61
N ALA A 191 -8.33 2.60 7.68
CA ALA A 191 -8.67 2.63 6.27
C ALA A 191 -8.77 1.21 5.67
N ASP A 192 -7.82 0.34 6.00
CA ASP A 192 -7.83 -1.09 5.61
C ASP A 192 -9.12 -1.77 6.11
N LEU A 193 -9.41 -1.71 7.41
CA LEU A 193 -10.59 -2.36 8.01
C LEU A 193 -11.94 -1.80 7.50
N ILE A 194 -12.02 -0.51 7.17
CA ILE A 194 -13.25 0.10 6.63
C ILE A 194 -13.38 -0.19 5.13
N GLY A 195 -12.27 -0.33 4.42
CA GLY A 195 -12.21 -0.69 3.01
C GLY A 195 -12.41 -2.19 2.73
N GLN A 196 -12.62 -3.01 3.78
CA GLN A 196 -12.95 -4.42 3.64
C GLN A 196 -14.40 -4.67 3.16
#